data_AF-A0A8S9W496-F1
#
_entry.id   AF-A0A8S9W496-F1
#
_cell.length_a   1.000
_cell.length_b   1.000
_cell.length_c   1.000
_cell.angle_alpha   90.00
_cell.angle_beta   90.00
_cell.angle_gamma   90.00
#
_symmetry.space_group_name_H-M   'P 1'
#
loop_
_entity.id
_entity.type
_entity.pdbx_description
1 polymer ?
#
loop_
_entity_poly.entity_id
_entity_poly.type
_entity_poly.pdbx_seq_one_letter_code
_entity_poly.pdbx_strand_id
1 'polypeptide(L)'
;MIGGSVHCKDKGPAECGLDLLEFLDGHRGARIALVGFQPVHARRCSERGELKILDLDAENVGREKFGVVVLDGVKDAEDVLRWCDSSACYWDDGC
;
A
#
# COMPACT_ATOMS: atom_id res chain seq x y z
N MET A 1 -25.28 -3.08 4.23
CA MET A 1 -24.61 -2.63 2.99
C MET A 1 -23.14 -2.49 3.31
N ILE A 2 -22.39 -3.58 3.14
CA ILE A 2 -20.94 -3.61 3.26
C ILE A 2 -20.51 -4.20 1.92
N GLY A 3 -20.09 -3.35 0.99
CA GLY A 3 -19.60 -3.77 -0.31
C GLY A 3 -18.20 -4.31 -0.13
N GLY A 4 -18.08 -5.63 -0.06
CA GLY A 4 -16.79 -6.31 0.03
C GLY A 4 -15.96 -6.04 -1.22
N SER A 5 -14.75 -5.55 -1.02
CA SER A 5 -13.68 -5.66 -2.01
C SER A 5 -13.22 -7.12 -2.03
N VAL A 6 -13.83 -7.91 -2.91
CA VAL A 6 -13.36 -9.25 -3.26
C VAL A 6 -12.28 -9.09 -4.33
N HIS A 7 -11.03 -9.33 -3.96
CA HIS A 7 -9.91 -9.67 -4.83
C HIS A 7 -9.02 -10.58 -3.98
N CYS A 8 -8.72 -11.83 -4.32
CA CYS A 8 -8.41 -12.39 -5.63
C CYS A 8 -8.71 -13.90 -5.64
N LYS A 9 -9.28 -14.42 -6.73
CA LYS A 9 -9.08 -15.84 -7.10
C LYS A 9 -9.06 -16.15 -8.60
N ASP A 10 -9.46 -15.21 -9.45
CA ASP A 10 -9.54 -15.49 -10.91
C ASP A 10 -8.96 -14.39 -11.81
N LYS A 11 -8.53 -13.26 -11.26
CA LYS A 11 -8.04 -12.11 -12.02
C LYS A 11 -6.59 -11.85 -11.67
N GLY A 12 -5.70 -12.05 -12.65
CA GLY A 12 -4.26 -11.97 -12.44
C GLY A 12 -3.78 -10.59 -11.97
N PRO A 13 -2.49 -10.47 -11.60
CA PRO A 13 -1.86 -9.26 -11.03
C PRO A 13 -1.93 -8.00 -11.93
N ALA A 14 -2.43 -8.13 -13.16
CA ALA A 14 -2.65 -7.02 -14.08
C ALA A 14 -3.85 -6.15 -13.71
N GLU A 15 -4.95 -6.72 -13.18
CA GLU A 15 -6.18 -5.96 -12.87
C GLU A 15 -6.04 -5.18 -11.55
N CYS A 16 -5.52 -5.79 -10.47
CA CYS A 16 -5.16 -5.05 -9.23
C CYS A 16 -4.17 -3.91 -9.49
N GLY A 17 -3.23 -4.14 -10.41
CA GLY A 17 -2.26 -3.15 -10.80
C GLY A 17 -2.84 -1.98 -11.59
N LEU A 18 -3.97 -2.14 -12.27
CA LEU A 18 -4.67 -1.07 -13.00
C LEU A 18 -5.43 -0.15 -12.05
N ASP A 19 -6.17 -0.73 -11.10
CA ASP A 19 -6.88 0.03 -10.06
C ASP A 19 -5.93 0.89 -9.23
N LEU A 20 -4.76 0.33 -8.87
CA LEU A 20 -3.71 1.09 -8.19
C LEU A 20 -3.15 2.21 -9.07
N LEU A 21 -2.96 1.98 -10.38
CA LEU A 21 -2.41 2.99 -11.27
C LEU A 21 -3.37 4.16 -11.47
N GLU A 22 -4.68 3.91 -11.62
CA GLU A 22 -5.72 4.94 -11.71
C GLU A 22 -5.85 5.71 -10.40
N PHE A 23 -5.88 5.00 -9.27
CA PHE A 23 -5.87 5.61 -7.94
C PHE A 23 -4.68 6.56 -7.77
N LEU A 24 -3.48 6.11 -8.10
CA LEU A 24 -2.26 6.89 -7.96
C LEU A 24 -2.14 8.05 -8.98
N ASP A 25 -2.81 8.00 -10.14
CA ASP A 25 -2.74 9.11 -11.12
C ASP A 25 -3.45 10.37 -10.60
N GLY A 26 -4.52 10.19 -9.82
CA GLY A 26 -5.19 11.28 -9.10
C GLY A 26 -4.42 11.81 -7.87
N HIS A 27 -3.32 11.17 -7.48
CA HIS A 27 -2.63 11.42 -6.20
C HIS A 27 -1.12 11.66 -6.35
N ARG A 28 -0.69 12.28 -7.46
CA ARG A 28 0.74 12.66 -7.65
C ARG A 28 1.19 13.62 -6.54
N GLY A 29 2.28 13.26 -5.86
CA GLY A 29 2.83 14.03 -4.74
C GLY A 29 2.10 13.83 -3.40
N ALA A 30 1.12 12.92 -3.33
CA ALA A 30 0.42 12.59 -2.09
C ALA A 30 1.29 11.73 -1.17
N ARG A 31 0.87 11.67 0.10
CA ARG A 31 1.41 10.72 1.09
C ARG A 31 0.62 9.43 1.01
N ILE A 32 1.27 8.36 0.59
CA ILE A 32 0.67 7.06 0.32
C ILE A 32 1.05 6.09 1.43
N ALA A 33 0.06 5.41 2.00
CA ALA A 33 0.25 4.28 2.88
C ALA A 33 -0.08 2.99 2.13
N LEU A 34 0.88 2.08 2.03
CA LEU A 34 0.70 0.74 1.49
C LEU A 34 0.67 -0.26 2.65
N VAL A 35 -0.45 -0.95 2.84
CA VAL A 35 -0.55 -2.03 3.82
C VAL A 35 -0.41 -3.38 3.13
N GLY A 36 0.55 -4.18 3.62
CA GLY A 36 1.05 -5.40 2.98
C GLY A 36 2.21 -5.10 2.04
N PHE A 37 3.36 -5.76 2.23
CA PHE A 37 4.51 -5.56 1.34
C PHE A 37 4.35 -6.34 0.03
N GLN A 38 3.94 -5.62 -1.02
CA GLN A 38 3.95 -6.13 -2.39
C GLN A 38 4.98 -5.38 -3.25
N PRO A 39 6.02 -6.06 -3.77
CA PRO A 39 7.13 -5.40 -4.47
C PRO A 39 6.72 -4.57 -5.68
N VAL A 40 5.70 -5.03 -6.41
CA VAL A 40 5.21 -4.35 -7.62
C VAL A 40 4.47 -3.07 -7.27
N HIS A 41 3.63 -3.09 -6.23
CA HIS A 41 2.89 -1.93 -5.77
C HIS A 41 3.80 -0.91 -5.09
N ALA A 42 4.70 -1.37 -4.21
CA ALA A 42 5.68 -0.51 -3.53
C ALA A 42 6.50 0.33 -4.53
N ARG A 43 7.01 -0.30 -5.60
CA ARG A 43 7.75 0.43 -6.65
C ARG A 43 6.89 1.48 -7.35
N ARG A 44 5.65 1.15 -7.72
CA ARG A 44 4.76 2.10 -8.43
C ARG A 44 4.35 3.27 -7.55
N CYS A 45 4.10 3.01 -6.27
CA CYS A 45 3.76 4.06 -5.30
C CYS A 45 4.96 4.97 -5.02
N SER A 46 6.16 4.41 -4.85
CA SER A 46 7.36 5.21 -4.55
C SER A 46 7.78 6.13 -5.70
N GLU A 47 7.42 5.80 -6.94
CA GLU A 47 7.65 6.66 -8.11
C GLU A 47 6.69 7.87 -8.19
N ARG A 48 5.61 7.88 -7.40
CA ARG A 48 4.51 8.87 -7.53
C ARG A 48 4.29 9.77 -6.33
N GLY A 49 4.77 9.39 -5.15
CA GLY A 49 4.60 10.17 -3.92
C GLY A 49 5.49 9.69 -2.79
N GLU A 50 5.30 10.29 -1.61
CA GLU A 50 5.94 9.80 -0.39
C GLU A 50 5.24 8.50 0.03
N LEU A 51 6.00 7.42 0.15
CA LEU A 51 5.45 6.10 0.49
C LEU A 51 5.87 5.69 1.90
N LYS A 52 4.89 5.20 2.67
CA LYS A 52 5.13 4.37 3.86
C LYS A 52 4.50 3.00 3.66
N ILE A 53 5.21 1.97 4.07
CA ILE A 53 4.76 0.58 3.95
C ILE A 53 4.51 0.06 5.36
N LEU A 54 3.35 -0.53 5.61
CA LEU A 54 3.00 -1.23 6.83
C LEU A 54 2.91 -2.73 6.53
N ASP A 55 3.55 -3.56 7.34
CA ASP A 55 3.46 -5.02 7.20
C ASP A 55 3.29 -5.68 8.57
N LEU A 56 2.54 -6.79 8.61
CA LEU A 56 2.37 -7.61 9.80
C LEU A 56 3.45 -8.69 9.93
N ASP A 57 4.16 -8.98 8.85
CA ASP A 57 5.30 -9.89 8.83
C ASP A 57 6.53 -9.22 9.44
N ALA A 58 6.89 -9.67 10.65
CA ALA A 58 8.05 -9.20 11.39
C ALA A 58 9.37 -9.41 10.62
N GLU A 59 9.43 -10.31 9.64
CA GLU A 59 10.61 -10.44 8.78
C GLU A 59 10.76 -9.26 7.84
N ASN A 60 9.67 -8.63 7.39
CA ASN A 60 9.72 -7.44 6.54
C ASN A 60 9.91 -6.17 7.36
N VAL A 61 9.28 -6.07 8.54
CA VAL A 61 9.35 -4.90 9.42
C VAL A 61 10.80 -4.52 9.74
N GLY A 62 11.10 -3.23 9.63
CA GLY A 62 12.44 -2.66 9.85
C GLY A 62 13.40 -2.84 8.68
N ARG A 63 13.03 -3.57 7.62
CA ARG A 63 13.86 -3.68 6.41
C ARG A 63 13.58 -2.54 5.45
N GLU A 64 14.63 -2.10 4.77
CA GLU A 64 14.50 -1.15 3.66
C GLU A 64 14.11 -1.90 2.38
N LYS A 65 13.04 -1.45 1.74
CA LYS A 65 12.54 -1.95 0.46
C LYS A 65 12.25 -0.75 -0.44
N PHE A 66 12.88 -0.71 -1.61
CA PHE A 66 12.71 0.40 -2.57
C PHE A 66 13.02 1.79 -1.96
N GLY A 67 13.97 1.86 -1.02
CA GLY A 67 14.33 3.10 -0.32
C GLY A 67 13.34 3.52 0.77
N VAL A 68 12.37 2.66 1.12
CA VAL A 68 11.38 2.89 2.18
C VAL A 68 11.53 1.82 3.25
N VAL A 69 11.58 2.22 4.52
CA VAL A 69 11.58 1.29 5.65
C VAL A 69 10.17 0.75 5.85
N VAL A 70 10.03 -0.57 5.92
CA VAL A 70 8.76 -1.22 6.26
C VAL A 70 8.50 -1.04 7.76
N LEU A 71 7.31 -0.53 8.08
CA LEU A 71 6.86 -0.23 9.43
C LEU A 71 5.94 -1.34 9.97
N ASP A 72 5.81 -1.41 11.28
CA ASP A 72 4.99 -2.41 11.96
C ASP A 72 3.50 -2.09 11.74
N GLY A 73 2.79 -3.00 11.07
CA GLY A 73 1.37 -2.86 10.73
C GLY A 73 0.42 -2.82 11.94
N VAL A 74 0.91 -3.08 13.15
CA VAL A 74 0.14 -2.96 14.39
C VAL A 74 0.52 -1.69 15.15
N LYS A 75 1.83 -1.44 15.32
CA LYS A 75 2.31 -0.33 16.15
C LYS A 75 2.29 1.01 15.43
N ASP A 76 2.69 1.02 14.16
CA ASP A 76 2.86 2.25 13.38
C ASP A 76 1.60 2.60 12.57
N ALA A 77 0.61 1.70 12.52
CA ALA A 77 -0.57 1.87 11.67
C ALA A 77 -1.33 3.16 11.96
N GLU A 78 -1.57 3.50 13.23
CA GLU A 78 -2.31 4.71 13.58
C GLU A 78 -1.59 5.98 13.11
N ASP A 79 -0.28 6.07 13.33
CA ASP A 79 0.53 7.22 12.94
C ASP A 79 0.65 7.34 11.41
N VAL A 80 0.81 6.21 10.73
CA VAL A 80 0.87 6.18 9.26
C VAL A 80 -0.48 6.57 8.66
N LEU A 81 -1.60 6.09 9.20
CA LEU A 81 -2.94 6.45 8.74
C LEU A 81 -3.25 7.93 8.95
N ARG A 82 -2.75 8.54 10.03
CA ARG A 82 -2.86 9.99 10.28
C ARG A 82 -1.94 10.82 9.37
N TRP A 83 -0.80 10.27 8.97
CA TRP A 83 0.16 10.91 8.09
C TRP A 83 -0.26 10.84 6.62
N CYS A 84 -0.84 9.72 6.21
CA CYS A 84 -1.33 9.47 4.87
C CYS A 84 -2.49 10.42 4.54
N ASP A 85 -2.55 10.88 3.31
CA ASP A 85 -3.75 11.57 2.84
C ASP A 85 -4.92 10.58 2.91
N SER A 86 -6.05 10.97 3.48
CA SER A 86 -7.18 10.05 3.76
C SER A 86 -7.78 9.40 2.51
N SER A 87 -7.46 9.90 1.32
CA SER A 87 -7.83 9.30 0.03
C SER A 87 -6.73 8.42 -0.59
N ALA A 88 -5.55 8.29 0.03
CA ALA A 88 -4.34 7.66 -0.51
C ALA A 88 -3.94 6.35 0.21
N CYS A 89 -4.79 5.80 1.09
CA CYS A 89 -4.53 4.52 1.77
C CYS A 89 -4.86 3.34 0.85
N TYR A 90 -3.86 2.52 0.50
CA TYR A 90 -4.05 1.26 -0.22
C TYR A 90 -3.84 0.09 0.73
N TRP A 91 -4.88 -0.75 0.86
CA TRP A 91 -4.85 -2.00 1.61
C TRP A 91 -4.95 -3.15 0.61
N ASP A 92 -3.89 -3.95 0.51
CA ASP A 92 -4.00 -5.28 -0.08
C ASP A 92 -4.31 -6.22 1.08
N ASP A 93 -5.54 -6.74 1.15
CA ASP A 93 -6.02 -7.59 2.25
C ASP A 93 -5.35 -8.99 2.29
N GLY A 94 -4.20 -9.16 1.65
CA GLY A 94 -3.48 -10.42 1.61
C GLY A 94 -4.25 -11.45 0.78
N CYS A 95 -3.74 -11.69 -0.43
CA CYS A 95 -4.11 -12.88 -1.18
C CYS A 95 -3.63 -14.16 -0.49
#